data_AF-A0A6N9UZX3-F1
#
_entry.id   AF-A0A6N9UZX3-F1
#
_cell.length_a   1.000
_cell.length_b   1.000
_cell.length_c   1.000
_cell.angle_alpha   90.00
_cell.angle_beta   90.00
_cell.angle_gamma   90.00
#
_symmetry.space_group_name_H-M   'P 1'
#
loop_
_entity.id
_entity.type
_entity.pdbx_description
1 polymer ?
#
loop_
_entity_poly.entity_id
_entity_poly.type
_entity_poly.pdbx_seq_one_letter_code
_entity_poly.pdbx_strand_id
1 'polypeptide(L)'
;ESAALPARTPDRTVRFQLTGGMARYDWAFNGRPYKASERYPVRAGERVRLVFANATDMWHPLHLHGHTFALSSAEGAPRKDTAVIL
;
A
#
# COMPACT_ATOMS: atom_id res chain seq x y z
N GLU A 1 17.53 -4.16 -16.38
CA GLU A 1 17.27 -3.60 -15.03
C GLU A 1 17.02 -4.76 -14.06
N SER A 2 17.38 -4.65 -12.77
CA SER A 2 17.13 -5.74 -11.79
C SER A 2 15.64 -5.86 -11.46
N ALA A 3 15.13 -7.09 -11.40
CA ALA A 3 13.76 -7.37 -10.94
C ALA A 3 13.59 -7.10 -9.43
N ALA A 4 14.66 -7.12 -8.65
CA ALA A 4 14.63 -6.83 -7.22
C ALA A 4 14.73 -5.32 -6.94
N LEU A 5 14.00 -4.83 -5.93
CA LEU A 5 14.16 -3.47 -5.45
C LEU A 5 15.39 -3.40 -4.53
N PRO A 6 16.35 -2.47 -4.76
CA PRO A 6 17.50 -2.32 -3.87
C PRO A 6 17.07 -2.02 -2.44
N ALA A 7 17.71 -2.69 -1.48
CA ALA A 7 17.53 -2.43 -0.07
C ALA A 7 17.87 -0.96 0.24
N ARG A 8 16.94 -0.26 0.90
CA ARG A 8 17.12 1.11 1.34
C ARG A 8 16.18 1.37 2.52
N THR A 9 16.66 2.09 3.53
CA THR A 9 15.83 2.59 4.62
C THR A 9 14.73 3.50 4.06
N PRO A 10 13.46 3.34 4.49
CA PRO A 10 12.42 4.24 4.06
C PRO A 10 12.62 5.64 4.63
N ASP A 11 12.43 6.66 3.79
CA ASP A 11 12.49 8.07 4.20
C ASP A 11 11.28 8.43 5.07
N ARG A 12 10.13 7.76 4.83
CA ARG A 12 8.97 7.83 5.72
C ARG A 12 8.12 6.56 5.65
N THR A 13 7.32 6.36 6.68
CA THR A 13 6.29 5.33 6.73
C THR A 13 4.90 5.96 6.76
N VAL A 14 4.01 5.50 5.87
CA VAL A 14 2.60 5.87 5.86
C VAL A 14 1.78 4.65 6.24
N ARG A 15 0.86 4.81 7.18
CA ARG A 15 0.03 3.73 7.70
C ARG A 15 -1.42 3.92 7.24
N PHE A 16 -2.03 2.82 6.86
CA PHE A 16 -3.41 2.73 6.42
C PHE A 16 -4.12 1.62 7.16
N GLN A 17 -5.38 1.85 7.48
CA GLN A 17 -6.30 0.83 7.95
C GLN A 17 -7.37 0.59 6.88
N LEU A 18 -7.53 -0.65 6.44
CA LEU A 18 -8.64 -1.05 5.57
C LEU A 18 -9.88 -1.19 6.46
N THR A 19 -10.97 -0.54 6.06
CA THR A 19 -12.22 -0.44 6.83
C THR A 19 -13.42 -0.57 5.90
N GLY A 20 -14.60 -0.77 6.50
CA GLY A 20 -15.85 -1.00 5.79
C GLY A 20 -16.26 -2.47 5.86
N GLY A 21 -17.39 -2.81 5.26
CA GLY A 21 -17.86 -4.19 5.25
C GLY A 21 -18.92 -4.49 4.20
N MET A 22 -19.13 -5.79 3.97
CA MET A 22 -20.06 -6.30 2.96
C MET A 22 -21.51 -5.83 3.16
N ALA A 23 -21.95 -5.63 4.41
CA ALA A 23 -23.32 -5.24 4.73
C ALA A 23 -23.71 -3.86 4.15
N ARG A 24 -22.75 -2.93 4.06
CA ARG A 24 -22.96 -1.56 3.57
C ARG A 24 -22.16 -1.25 2.31
N TYR A 25 -21.20 -2.09 1.96
CA TYR A 25 -20.29 -1.92 0.84
C TYR A 25 -19.52 -0.59 0.91
N ASP A 26 -19.16 -0.17 2.13
CA ASP A 26 -18.59 1.13 2.49
C ASP A 26 -17.06 1.08 2.67
N TRP A 27 -16.38 0.46 1.71
CA TRP A 27 -14.93 0.28 1.74
C TRP A 27 -14.17 1.60 1.81
N ALA A 28 -13.20 1.68 2.71
CA ALA A 28 -12.49 2.91 3.01
C ALA A 28 -11.07 2.66 3.53
N PHE A 29 -10.20 3.64 3.32
CA PHE A 29 -8.94 3.75 4.06
C PHE A 29 -9.13 4.67 5.25
N ASN A 30 -8.66 4.26 6.43
CA ASN A 30 -8.71 5.05 7.66
C ASN A 30 -10.13 5.54 8.00
N GLY A 31 -11.16 4.73 7.72
CA GLY A 31 -12.57 5.06 7.95
C GLY A 31 -13.12 6.17 7.03
N ARG A 32 -12.38 6.59 6.00
CA ARG A 32 -12.78 7.65 5.08
C ARG A 32 -12.92 7.12 3.65
N PRO A 33 -14.10 7.28 3.03
CA PRO A 33 -14.26 7.02 1.59
C PRO A 33 -13.29 7.87 0.77
N TYR A 34 -12.88 7.36 -0.38
CA TYR A 34 -11.96 8.06 -1.28
C TYR A 34 -12.48 9.46 -1.64
N LYS A 35 -11.58 10.45 -1.57
CA LYS A 35 -11.80 11.80 -2.07
C LYS A 35 -10.56 12.25 -2.82
N ALA A 36 -10.73 12.70 -4.06
CA ALA A 36 -9.60 13.09 -4.93
C ALA A 36 -8.76 14.26 -4.40
N SER A 37 -9.28 15.04 -3.45
CA SER A 37 -8.57 16.12 -2.76
C SER A 37 -7.67 15.63 -1.62
N GLU A 38 -7.95 14.45 -1.04
CA GLU A 38 -7.15 13.85 0.02
C GLU A 38 -6.03 13.01 -0.59
N ARG A 39 -4.78 13.47 -0.48
CA ARG A 39 -3.62 12.84 -1.10
C ARG A 39 -2.45 12.76 -0.14
N TYR A 40 -1.62 11.74 -0.32
CA TYR A 40 -0.33 11.61 0.35
C TYR A 40 0.77 12.06 -0.62
N PRO A 41 1.25 13.31 -0.56
CA PRO A 41 2.22 13.82 -1.53
C PRO A 41 3.56 13.10 -1.38
N VAL A 42 4.14 12.66 -2.49
CA VAL A 42 5.48 12.04 -2.53
C VAL A 42 6.45 12.93 -3.27
N ARG A 43 7.72 12.88 -2.90
CA ARG A 43 8.80 13.58 -3.61
C ARG A 43 9.51 12.63 -4.56
N ALA A 44 10.05 13.17 -5.66
CA ALA A 44 10.91 12.40 -6.56
C ALA A 44 12.10 11.82 -5.77
N GLY A 45 12.35 10.51 -5.94
CA GLY A 45 13.41 9.78 -5.24
C GLY A 45 13.09 9.35 -3.79
N GLU A 46 11.91 9.68 -3.26
CA GLU A 46 11.50 9.28 -1.90
C GLU A 46 11.20 7.77 -1.82
N ARG A 47 11.82 7.07 -0.87
CA ARG A 47 11.49 5.70 -0.48
C ARG A 47 10.40 5.74 0.57
N VAL A 48 9.16 5.53 0.16
CA VAL A 48 8.02 5.44 1.08
C VAL A 48 7.74 3.99 1.44
N ARG A 49 7.57 3.70 2.74
CA ARG A 49 7.00 2.44 3.21
C ARG A 49 5.51 2.62 3.47
N LEU A 50 4.68 1.84 2.77
CA LEU A 50 3.25 1.76 3.03
C LEU A 50 2.99 0.56 3.94
N VAL A 51 2.25 0.76 5.02
CA VAL A 51 1.86 -0.31 5.95
C VAL A 51 0.35 -0.34 6.02
N PHE A 52 -0.22 -1.53 5.80
CA PHE A 52 -1.66 -1.76 5.80
C PHE A 52 -2.03 -2.64 6.99
N ALA A 53 -3.06 -2.24 7.73
CA ALA A 53 -3.76 -3.10 8.68
C ALA A 53 -5.15 -3.41 8.08
N ASN A 54 -5.46 -4.70 7.88
CA ASN A 54 -6.80 -5.09 7.48
C ASN A 54 -7.70 -5.17 8.73
N ALA A 55 -8.62 -4.23 8.88
CA ALA A 55 -9.63 -4.25 9.95
C ALA A 55 -10.99 -4.71 9.41
N THR A 56 -10.99 -5.55 8.37
CA THR A 56 -12.17 -6.11 7.73
C THR A 56 -12.05 -7.64 7.68
N ASP A 57 -13.15 -8.33 7.40
CA ASP A 57 -13.17 -9.80 7.27
C ASP A 57 -12.90 -10.29 5.82
N MET A 58 -12.51 -9.40 4.91
CA MET A 58 -12.29 -9.71 3.49
C MET A 58 -10.83 -9.51 3.09
N TRP A 59 -10.35 -10.29 2.13
CA TRP A 59 -9.06 -10.06 1.49
C TRP A 59 -9.14 -8.88 0.52
N HIS A 60 -8.07 -8.10 0.44
CA HIS A 60 -8.01 -6.88 -0.39
C HIS A 60 -6.81 -6.90 -1.33
N PRO A 61 -6.99 -7.04 -2.66
CA PRO A 61 -5.91 -6.85 -3.61
C PRO A 61 -5.62 -5.36 -3.76
N LEU A 62 -4.46 -4.92 -3.28
CA LEU A 62 -4.02 -3.54 -3.38
C LEU A 62 -3.09 -3.36 -4.57
N HIS A 63 -3.47 -2.50 -5.52
CA HIS A 63 -2.67 -2.11 -6.67
C HIS A 63 -2.09 -0.70 -6.51
N LEU A 64 -0.82 -0.49 -6.89
CA LEU A 64 -0.14 0.80 -6.85
C LEU A 64 0.11 1.34 -8.25
N HIS A 65 -0.51 2.47 -8.57
CA HIS A 65 -0.38 3.10 -9.89
C HIS A 65 0.99 3.76 -10.08
N GLY A 66 1.57 3.61 -11.27
CA GLY A 66 2.77 4.32 -11.72
C GLY A 66 4.07 3.97 -11.00
N HIS A 67 4.05 3.01 -10.08
CA HIS A 67 5.20 2.60 -9.29
C HIS A 67 5.20 1.08 -9.12
N THR A 68 6.36 0.53 -8.77
CA THR A 68 6.48 -0.83 -8.27
C THR A 68 7.01 -0.82 -6.83
N PHE A 69 6.78 -1.89 -6.09
CA PHE A 69 7.19 -2.05 -4.70
C PHE A 69 7.77 -3.44 -4.44
N ALA A 70 8.44 -3.60 -3.30
CA ALA A 70 8.85 -4.91 -2.78
C ALA A 70 8.20 -5.13 -1.40
N LEU A 71 7.93 -6.39 -1.06
CA LEU A 71 7.43 -6.75 0.26
C LEU A 71 8.60 -6.71 1.25
N SER A 72 8.41 -6.03 2.39
CA SER A 72 9.51 -5.81 3.35
C SER A 72 10.03 -7.09 4.00
N SER A 73 9.25 -8.16 4.01
CA SER A 73 9.65 -9.48 4.53
C SER A 73 10.33 -10.36 3.48
N ALA A 74 10.46 -9.90 2.23
CA ALA A 74 10.95 -10.69 1.11
C ALA A 74 12.12 -9.97 0.43
N GLU A 75 13.24 -9.86 1.14
CA GLU A 75 14.46 -9.28 0.58
C GLU A 75 14.91 -10.03 -0.68
N GLY A 76 15.29 -9.29 -1.73
CA GLY A 76 15.68 -9.87 -3.02
C GLY A 76 14.52 -10.41 -3.87
N ALA A 77 13.27 -10.40 -3.39
CA ALA A 77 12.12 -10.82 -4.18
C ALA A 77 11.83 -9.84 -5.34
N PRO A 78 11.17 -10.33 -6.41
CA PRO A 78 10.75 -9.47 -7.51
C PRO A 78 9.84 -8.34 -7.04
N ARG A 79 10.02 -7.18 -7.67
CA ARG A 79 9.10 -6.05 -7.58
C ARG A 79 7.70 -6.47 -8.03
N LYS A 80 6.69 -5.87 -7.42
CA LYS A 80 5.28 -6.09 -7.68
C LYS A 80 4.58 -4.74 -7.84
N ASP A 81 3.42 -4.75 -8.47
CA ASP A 81 2.49 -3.61 -8.47
C ASP A 81 1.22 -3.92 -7.66
N THR A 82 1.01 -5.19 -7.31
CA THR A 82 -0.20 -5.68 -6.65
C THR A 82 0.15 -6.73 -5.61
N ALA A 83 -0.49 -6.65 -4.44
CA ALA A 83 -0.42 -7.65 -3.38
C ALA A 83 -1.74 -7.75 -2.65
N VAL A 84 -2.08 -8.96 -2.20
CA VAL A 84 -3.25 -9.19 -1.34
C VAL A 84 -2.88 -8.85 0.10
N ILE A 85 -3.72 -8.04 0.74
CA ILE A 85 -3.70 -7.82 2.19
C ILE A 85 -4.75 -8.76 2.78
N LEU A 86 -4.30 -9.61 3.70
CA LEU A 86 -5.12 -10.53 4.47
C LEU A 86 -5.60 -9.87 5.75
#